data_AF-A0A8J3CCI0-F1
#
_entry.id   AF-A0A8J3CCI0-F1
#
_cell.length_a   1.000
_cell.length_b   1.000
_cell.length_c   1.000
_cell.angle_alpha   90.00
_cell.angle_beta   90.00
_cell.angle_gamma   90.00
#
_symmetry.space_group_name_H-M   'P 1'
#
loop_
_entity.id
_entity.type
_entity.pdbx_description
1 polymer ?
#
loop_
_entity_poly.entity_id
_entity_poly.type
_entity_poly.pdbx_seq_one_letter_code
_entity_poly.pdbx_strand_id
1 'polypeptide(L)'
;MLIALRDALRRREICVDGAGRWRNPEEDVPGDFDDNRDVHYAALGKPLQAKAFVAGLRRRLTDALDRCNTALDQGTTGGVRIVTRRGQPWISVPKLEKLPEPRNLGAIKAEVARRWGTIDLLDILKDADFLTEFTGEFVSVATREKLPRDVLRRRLLLCLFALGTNMGIRAIVATGEHGQDEAALRRVRASHITRENLRRAIVRVVNETLAARDARWWGQATATATASDSKRFGACESNLMTQFHARYGD
;
A
#
# COMPACT_ATOMS: atom_id res chain seq x y z
N MET A 1 18.83 -27.23 -9.14
CA MET A 1 18.67 -26.54 -10.44
C MET A 1 17.72 -25.34 -10.36
N LEU A 2 16.49 -25.48 -9.84
CA LEU A 2 15.52 -24.37 -9.70
C LEU A 2 15.96 -23.22 -8.75
N ILE A 3 16.71 -23.52 -7.68
CA ILE A 3 17.22 -22.50 -6.75
C ILE A 3 18.26 -21.61 -7.45
N ALA A 4 19.22 -22.20 -8.16
CA ALA A 4 20.23 -21.46 -8.90
C ALA A 4 19.61 -20.56 -9.99
N LEU A 5 18.61 -21.04 -10.73
CA LEU A 5 17.88 -20.23 -11.71
C LEU A 5 17.11 -19.08 -11.05
N ARG A 6 16.43 -19.34 -9.93
CA ARG A 6 15.72 -18.30 -9.16
C ARG A 6 16.68 -17.22 -8.67
N ASP A 7 17.84 -17.61 -8.17
CA ASP A 7 18.81 -16.69 -7.62
C ASP A 7 19.53 -15.91 -8.74
N ALA A 8 19.78 -16.54 -9.90
CA ALA A 8 20.27 -15.87 -11.10
C ALA A 8 19.26 -14.86 -11.68
N LEU A 9 17.95 -15.20 -11.73
CA LEU A 9 16.89 -14.25 -12.10
C LEU A 9 16.78 -13.09 -11.09
N ARG A 10 16.91 -13.37 -9.78
CA ARG A 10 16.94 -12.33 -8.73
C ARG A 10 18.11 -11.37 -8.89
N ARG A 11 19.29 -11.88 -9.23
CA ARG A 11 20.50 -11.09 -9.50
C ARG A 11 20.51 -10.44 -10.89
N ARG A 12 19.49 -10.71 -11.73
CA ARG A 12 19.41 -10.29 -13.13
C ARG A 12 20.60 -10.75 -13.98
N GLU A 13 21.21 -11.88 -13.64
CA GLU A 13 22.22 -12.56 -14.46
C GLU A 13 21.57 -13.31 -15.64
N ILE A 14 20.33 -13.74 -15.44
CA ILE A 14 19.48 -14.33 -16.47
C ILE A 14 18.27 -13.40 -16.60
N CYS A 15 17.93 -13.03 -17.82
CA CYS A 15 16.73 -12.27 -18.15
C CYS A 15 15.80 -13.09 -19.04
N VAL A 16 14.51 -12.74 -19.02
CA VAL A 16 13.49 -13.36 -19.86
C VAL A 16 12.85 -12.28 -20.71
N ASP A 17 12.99 -12.41 -22.02
CA ASP A 17 12.42 -11.47 -22.99
C ASP A 17 10.90 -11.36 -22.80
N GLY A 18 10.39 -10.14 -22.75
CA GLY A 18 8.97 -9.85 -22.50
C GLY A 18 8.52 -9.95 -21.04
N ALA A 19 9.37 -10.36 -20.10
CA ALA A 19 9.01 -10.42 -18.68
C ALA A 19 9.23 -9.06 -17.98
N GLY A 20 8.19 -8.39 -17.49
CA GLY A 20 8.32 -7.03 -16.92
C GLY A 20 9.39 -6.88 -15.82
N ARG A 21 9.32 -7.67 -14.73
CA ARG A 21 10.28 -7.58 -13.60
C ARG A 21 11.64 -8.20 -13.91
N TRP A 22 11.69 -9.15 -14.83
CA TRP A 22 12.85 -10.00 -15.14
C TRP A 22 13.43 -9.75 -16.53
N ARG A 23 13.14 -8.58 -17.12
CA ARG A 23 13.66 -8.16 -18.43
C ARG A 23 15.16 -7.91 -18.38
N ASN A 24 15.78 -7.80 -19.55
CA ASN A 24 17.19 -7.49 -19.67
C ASN A 24 17.50 -6.15 -18.98
N PRO A 25 18.38 -6.10 -17.96
CA PRO A 25 18.77 -4.85 -17.32
C PRO A 25 19.48 -3.86 -18.27
N GLU A 26 20.06 -4.32 -19.37
CA GLU A 26 20.69 -3.43 -20.36
C GLU A 26 19.66 -2.52 -21.04
N GLU A 27 18.41 -2.97 -21.18
CA GLU A 27 17.31 -2.14 -21.70
C GLU A 27 16.85 -1.06 -20.71
N ASP A 28 17.27 -1.12 -19.44
CA ASP A 28 16.97 -0.06 -18.47
C ASP A 28 17.86 1.20 -18.69
N VAL A 29 18.95 1.07 -19.45
CA VAL A 29 19.85 2.18 -19.81
C VAL A 29 19.52 2.64 -21.24
N PRO A 30 19.38 3.96 -21.48
CA PRO A 30 19.21 4.47 -22.85
C PRO A 30 20.34 4.00 -23.76
N GLY A 31 20.03 3.54 -24.97
CA GLY A 31 21.05 3.06 -25.92
C GLY A 31 22.05 4.12 -26.37
N ASP A 32 21.72 5.40 -26.17
CA ASP A 32 22.58 6.56 -26.43
C ASP A 32 23.32 7.07 -25.18
N PHE A 33 23.29 6.31 -24.08
CA PHE A 33 23.80 6.78 -22.78
C PHE A 33 25.28 7.12 -22.81
N ASP A 34 26.10 6.31 -23.49
CA ASP A 34 27.54 6.55 -23.58
C ASP A 34 27.86 7.80 -24.39
N ASP A 35 27.09 8.05 -25.47
CA ASP A 35 27.28 9.21 -26.36
C ASP A 35 26.74 10.51 -25.74
N ASN A 36 25.65 10.44 -24.96
CA ASN A 36 24.95 11.59 -24.37
C ASN A 36 25.05 11.65 -22.84
N ARG A 37 26.14 11.12 -22.28
CA ARG A 37 26.29 10.96 -20.82
C ARG A 37 26.19 12.28 -20.07
N ASP A 38 26.71 13.37 -20.63
CA ASP A 38 26.63 14.71 -20.07
C ASP A 38 25.18 15.24 -20.00
N VAL A 39 24.40 15.05 -21.05
CA VAL A 39 22.97 15.44 -21.11
C VAL A 39 22.17 14.67 -20.05
N HIS A 40 22.36 13.35 -19.98
CA HIS A 40 21.66 12.48 -19.02
C HIS A 40 22.00 12.85 -17.57
N TYR A 41 23.27 13.11 -17.27
CA TYR A 41 23.70 13.50 -15.92
C TYR A 41 23.25 14.90 -15.54
N ALA A 42 23.24 15.84 -16.49
CA ALA A 42 22.70 17.19 -16.28
C ALA A 42 21.19 17.14 -15.95
N ALA A 43 20.41 16.35 -16.68
CA ALA A 43 18.99 16.14 -16.41
C ALA A 43 18.72 15.56 -15.01
N LEU A 44 19.59 14.69 -14.52
CA LEU A 44 19.52 14.12 -13.16
C LEU A 44 20.11 15.03 -12.08
N GLY A 45 20.72 16.16 -12.45
CA GLY A 45 21.45 17.03 -11.53
C GLY A 45 22.62 16.32 -10.84
N LYS A 46 23.33 15.42 -11.56
CA LYS A 46 24.45 14.63 -11.03
C LYS A 46 25.77 15.03 -11.71
N PRO A 47 26.90 14.99 -10.99
CA PRO A 47 28.19 15.23 -11.61
C PRO A 47 28.63 14.02 -12.43
N LEU A 48 29.28 14.28 -13.57
CA LEU A 48 29.85 13.25 -14.44
C LEU A 48 30.90 12.38 -13.75
N GLN A 49 31.68 12.97 -12.83
CA GLN A 49 32.73 12.25 -12.12
C GLN A 49 32.19 11.57 -10.86
N ALA A 50 32.34 10.24 -10.79
CA ALA A 50 31.94 9.45 -9.62
C ALA A 50 32.58 9.94 -8.32
N LYS A 51 33.86 10.34 -8.35
CA LYS A 51 34.56 10.89 -7.18
C LYS A 51 33.91 12.18 -6.65
N ALA A 52 33.47 13.07 -7.54
CA ALA A 52 32.78 14.29 -7.17
C ALA A 52 31.40 14.00 -6.54
N PHE A 53 30.67 13.01 -7.09
CA PHE A 53 29.41 12.55 -6.51
C PHE A 53 29.60 12.01 -5.10
N VAL A 54 30.55 11.09 -4.90
CA VAL A 54 30.84 10.48 -3.60
C VAL A 54 31.29 11.52 -2.59
N ALA A 55 32.17 12.44 -2.97
CA ALA A 55 32.60 13.55 -2.11
C ALA A 55 31.43 14.44 -1.69
N GLY A 56 30.54 14.78 -2.64
CA GLY A 56 29.32 15.54 -2.34
C GLY A 56 28.37 14.80 -1.42
N LEU A 57 28.23 13.48 -1.56
CA LEU A 57 27.40 12.65 -0.69
C LEU A 57 27.98 12.54 0.73
N ARG A 58 29.29 12.31 0.86
CA ARG A 58 30.00 12.28 2.15
C ARG A 58 29.83 13.60 2.90
N ARG A 59 30.08 14.72 2.23
CA ARG A 59 29.90 16.06 2.82
C ARG A 59 28.47 16.28 3.31
N ARG A 60 27.45 16.01 2.47
CA ARG A 60 26.04 16.16 2.89
C ARG A 60 25.69 15.28 4.09
N LEU A 61 26.24 14.07 4.15
CA LEU A 61 26.04 13.17 5.29
C LEU A 61 26.71 13.72 6.55
N THR A 62 27.98 14.12 6.45
CA THR A 62 28.72 14.75 7.55
C THR A 62 28.00 15.99 8.06
N ASP A 63 27.66 16.93 7.17
CA ASP A 63 26.93 18.15 7.55
C ASP A 63 25.59 17.84 8.22
N ALA A 64 24.89 16.79 7.78
CA ALA A 64 23.63 16.37 8.39
C ALA A 64 23.82 15.75 9.77
N LEU A 65 24.86 14.94 9.96
CA LEU A 65 25.22 14.36 11.25
C LEU A 65 25.67 15.45 12.23
N ASP A 66 26.48 16.40 11.78
CA ASP A 66 26.93 17.53 12.60
C ASP A 66 25.75 18.40 13.04
N ARG A 67 24.81 18.69 12.13
CA ARG A 67 23.56 19.37 12.48
C ARG A 67 22.72 18.57 13.48
N CYS A 68 22.61 17.26 13.31
CA CYS A 68 21.87 16.38 14.20
C CYS A 68 22.48 16.37 15.61
N ASN A 69 23.81 16.18 15.71
CA ASN A 69 24.55 16.19 16.96
C ASN A 69 24.41 17.54 17.66
N THR A 70 24.61 18.64 16.93
CA THR A 70 24.43 20.00 17.47
C THR A 70 23.01 20.21 18.01
N ALA A 71 21.99 19.75 17.27
CA ALA A 71 20.60 19.88 17.71
C ALA A 71 20.29 19.00 18.94
N LEU A 72 20.90 17.82 19.06
CA LEU A 72 20.78 16.96 20.23
C LEU A 72 21.44 17.60 21.46
N ASP A 73 22.65 18.14 21.31
CA ASP A 73 23.38 18.83 22.38
C ASP A 73 22.65 20.09 22.85
N GLN A 74 22.05 20.84 21.92
CA GLN A 74 21.27 22.05 22.21
C GLN A 74 19.83 21.77 22.63
N GLY A 75 19.36 20.52 22.56
CA GLY A 75 17.98 20.15 22.89
C GLY A 75 16.91 20.69 21.93
N THR A 76 17.28 21.07 20.70
CA THR A 76 16.39 21.70 19.71
C THR A 76 15.72 20.70 18.76
N THR A 77 15.91 19.40 18.95
CA THR A 77 15.38 18.33 18.08
C THR A 77 13.86 18.12 18.18
N GLY A 78 13.13 18.93 18.93
CA GLY A 78 11.69 18.73 19.16
C GLY A 78 11.38 17.47 19.95
N GLY A 79 12.33 16.98 20.76
CA GLY A 79 12.16 15.85 21.68
C GLY A 79 12.70 14.51 21.15
N VAL A 80 13.39 14.48 20.00
CA VAL A 80 14.12 13.29 19.53
C VAL A 80 15.29 13.01 20.45
N ARG A 81 15.45 11.76 20.87
CA ARG A 81 16.49 11.31 21.82
C ARG A 81 17.15 10.02 21.36
N ILE A 82 18.41 9.85 21.71
CA ILE A 82 19.09 8.55 21.62
C ILE A 82 18.91 7.85 22.96
N VAL A 83 18.22 6.71 22.95
CA VAL A 83 17.92 5.89 24.14
C VAL A 83 18.50 4.49 23.96
N THR A 84 18.74 3.77 25.05
CA THR A 84 19.20 2.37 24.95
C THR A 84 18.02 1.42 24.96
N ARG A 85 17.89 0.58 23.93
CA ARG A 85 16.88 -0.48 23.85
C ARG A 85 17.55 -1.83 23.61
N ARG A 86 17.36 -2.78 24.53
CA ARG A 86 18.00 -4.12 24.49
C ARG A 86 19.54 -4.05 24.34
N GLY A 87 20.17 -3.12 25.06
CA GLY A 87 21.64 -2.95 25.04
C GLY A 87 22.19 -2.26 23.79
N GLN A 88 21.35 -1.81 22.86
CA GLN A 88 21.77 -1.11 21.65
C GLN A 88 21.24 0.33 21.62
N PRO A 89 21.96 1.29 21.03
CA PRO A 89 21.48 2.65 20.85
C PRO A 89 20.28 2.67 19.89
N TRP A 90 19.26 3.44 20.24
CA TRP A 90 17.99 3.52 19.52
C TRP A 90 17.51 4.97 19.44
N ILE A 91 17.03 5.38 18.27
CA ILE A 91 16.47 6.72 18.10
C ILE A 91 14.99 6.70 18.51
N SER A 92 14.66 7.47 19.55
CA SER A 92 13.31 7.70 20.01
C SER A 92 12.80 9.02 19.44
N VAL A 93 11.78 8.95 18.58
CA VAL A 93 11.06 10.12 18.06
C VAL A 93 9.81 10.30 18.91
N PRO A 94 9.56 11.51 19.47
CA PRO A 94 8.37 11.75 20.28
C PRO A 94 7.13 11.62 19.39
N LYS A 95 6.03 11.18 20.01
CA LYS A 95 4.75 11.18 19.32
C LYS A 95 4.38 12.62 19.00
N LEU A 96 3.90 12.84 17.79
CA LEU A 96 3.29 14.12 17.41
C LEU A 96 2.22 14.47 18.44
N GLU A 97 2.27 15.69 18.96
CA GLU A 97 1.21 16.19 19.84
C GLU A 97 -0.11 16.22 19.08
N LYS A 98 -1.20 15.93 19.80
CA LYS A 98 -2.53 15.97 19.22
C LYS A 98 -2.81 17.42 18.81
N LEU A 99 -3.00 17.66 17.52
CA LEU A 99 -3.45 18.96 17.04
C LEU A 99 -4.76 19.35 17.73
N PRO A 100 -4.94 20.62 18.11
CA PRO A 100 -6.19 21.09 18.69
C PRO A 100 -7.35 20.79 17.74
N GLU A 101 -8.49 20.39 18.30
CA GLU A 101 -9.66 20.07 17.48
C GLU A 101 -10.11 21.34 16.74
N PRO A 102 -10.28 21.30 15.40
CA PRO A 102 -10.77 22.44 14.66
C PRO A 102 -12.15 22.86 15.17
N ARG A 103 -12.38 24.18 15.32
CA ARG A 103 -13.64 24.73 15.86
C ARG A 103 -14.89 24.18 15.18
N ASN A 104 -14.82 23.93 13.87
CA ASN A 104 -15.96 23.49 13.08
C ASN A 104 -16.12 21.97 13.03
N LEU A 105 -15.19 21.17 13.55
CA LEU A 105 -15.24 19.71 13.42
C LEU A 105 -16.47 19.12 14.11
N GLY A 106 -16.83 19.63 15.28
CA GLY A 106 -18.05 19.23 16.00
C GLY A 106 -19.32 19.51 15.19
N ALA A 107 -19.43 20.71 14.61
CA ALA A 107 -20.57 21.10 13.78
C ALA A 107 -20.69 20.22 12.52
N ILE A 108 -19.57 19.91 11.87
CA ILE A 108 -19.54 19.02 10.69
C ILE A 108 -19.98 17.61 11.07
N LYS A 109 -19.45 17.03 12.17
CA LYS A 109 -19.85 15.71 12.64
C LYS A 109 -21.35 15.66 12.96
N ALA A 110 -21.88 16.69 13.61
CA ALA A 110 -23.30 16.79 13.93
C ALA A 110 -24.17 16.86 12.67
N GLU A 111 -23.77 17.66 11.67
CA GLU A 111 -24.52 17.77 10.42
C GLU A 111 -24.46 16.49 9.58
N VAL A 112 -23.31 15.79 9.57
CA VAL A 112 -23.18 14.47 8.93
C VAL A 112 -24.10 13.45 9.61
N ALA A 113 -24.07 13.38 10.94
CA ALA A 113 -24.95 12.50 11.70
C ALA A 113 -26.44 12.85 11.51
N ARG A 114 -26.78 14.14 11.42
CA ARG A 114 -28.16 14.59 11.18
C ARG A 114 -28.68 14.21 9.79
N ARG A 115 -27.83 14.30 8.76
CA ARG A 115 -28.22 14.01 7.37
C ARG A 115 -28.30 12.52 7.07
N TRP A 116 -27.34 11.75 7.56
CA TRP A 116 -27.17 10.34 7.17
C TRP A 116 -27.41 9.35 8.31
N GLY A 117 -27.52 9.81 9.56
CA GLY A 117 -27.70 8.94 10.71
C GLY A 117 -26.52 8.00 10.95
N THR A 118 -26.81 6.89 11.61
CA THR A 118 -25.88 5.75 11.73
C THR A 118 -26.13 4.81 10.57
N ILE A 119 -25.14 4.64 9.70
CA ILE A 119 -25.20 3.70 8.57
C ILE A 119 -24.48 2.41 8.97
N ASP A 120 -25.07 1.26 8.68
CA ASP A 120 -24.41 -0.04 8.87
C ASP A 120 -23.25 -0.19 7.86
N LEU A 121 -22.12 -0.71 8.31
CA LEU A 121 -20.95 -0.89 7.45
C LEU A 121 -21.22 -1.86 6.29
N LEU A 122 -22.07 -2.86 6.50
CA LEU A 122 -22.51 -3.77 5.43
C LEU A 122 -23.38 -3.06 4.39
N ASP A 123 -24.19 -2.08 4.82
CA ASP A 123 -24.96 -1.25 3.89
C ASP A 123 -24.05 -0.35 3.05
N ILE A 124 -23.01 0.25 3.65
CA ILE A 124 -22.00 0.99 2.90
C ILE A 124 -21.32 0.09 1.85
N LEU A 125 -20.98 -1.15 2.22
CA LEU A 125 -20.37 -2.11 1.31
C LEU A 125 -21.31 -2.51 0.17
N LYS A 126 -22.60 -2.69 0.48
CA LYS A 126 -23.67 -2.99 -0.48
C LYS A 126 -23.86 -1.83 -1.47
N ASP A 127 -23.88 -0.60 -0.98
CA ASP A 127 -24.03 0.61 -1.80
C ASP A 127 -22.79 0.84 -2.68
N ALA A 128 -21.59 0.62 -2.15
CA ALA A 128 -20.36 0.68 -2.93
C ALA A 128 -20.38 -0.35 -4.07
N ASP A 129 -20.86 -1.56 -3.82
CA ASP A 129 -21.04 -2.57 -4.86
C ASP A 129 -22.19 -2.24 -5.81
N PHE A 130 -23.24 -1.54 -5.37
CA PHE A 130 -24.29 -1.06 -6.27
C PHE A 130 -23.76 -0.02 -7.25
N LEU A 131 -22.93 0.91 -6.79
CA LEU A 131 -22.38 1.99 -7.60
C LEU A 131 -21.24 1.53 -8.53
N THR A 132 -20.39 0.63 -8.05
CA THR A 132 -19.16 0.25 -8.77
C THR A 132 -19.24 -1.13 -9.41
N GLU A 133 -20.19 -1.98 -8.99
CA GLU A 133 -20.31 -3.40 -9.34
C GLU A 133 -19.01 -4.18 -9.18
N PHE A 134 -18.18 -3.81 -8.19
CA PHE A 134 -16.87 -4.42 -7.99
C PHE A 134 -16.93 -5.93 -7.73
N THR A 135 -18.07 -6.46 -7.26
CA THR A 135 -18.26 -7.91 -7.10
C THR A 135 -18.13 -8.67 -8.43
N GLY A 136 -18.29 -8.01 -9.58
CA GLY A 136 -18.05 -8.60 -10.90
C GLY A 136 -16.58 -8.99 -11.16
N GLU A 137 -15.63 -8.43 -10.42
CA GLU A 137 -14.20 -8.76 -10.56
C GLU A 137 -13.82 -10.10 -9.91
N PHE A 138 -14.70 -10.65 -9.08
CA PHE A 138 -14.51 -11.92 -8.40
C PHE A 138 -14.88 -13.07 -9.33
N VAL A 139 -13.99 -13.39 -10.26
CA VAL A 139 -14.14 -14.51 -11.19
C VAL A 139 -13.76 -15.82 -10.50
N SER A 140 -14.58 -16.86 -10.68
CA SER A 140 -14.35 -18.18 -10.09
C SER A 140 -13.09 -18.84 -10.64
N VAL A 141 -12.31 -19.48 -9.77
CA VAL A 141 -11.22 -20.38 -10.16
C VAL A 141 -11.70 -21.81 -10.41
N ALA A 142 -12.99 -22.10 -10.18
CA ALA A 142 -13.55 -23.44 -10.35
C ALA A 142 -13.88 -23.75 -11.81
N THR A 143 -13.65 -25.00 -12.23
CA THR A 143 -13.90 -25.47 -13.60
C THR A 143 -15.38 -25.43 -14.01
N ARG A 144 -16.30 -25.50 -13.05
CA ARG A 144 -17.74 -25.44 -13.31
C ARG A 144 -18.45 -24.77 -12.15
N GLU A 145 -19.26 -23.78 -12.46
CA GLU A 145 -20.12 -23.14 -11.48
C GLU A 145 -21.47 -22.80 -12.09
N LYS A 146 -22.54 -23.12 -11.36
CA LYS A 146 -23.91 -22.79 -11.72
C LYS A 146 -24.57 -22.14 -10.51
N LEU A 147 -24.05 -20.98 -10.10
CA LEU A 147 -24.62 -20.18 -9.04
C LEU A 147 -25.29 -18.93 -9.64
N PRO A 148 -26.53 -18.61 -9.26
CA PRO A 148 -27.16 -17.35 -9.65
C PRO A 148 -26.33 -16.14 -9.20
N ARG A 149 -26.28 -15.10 -10.04
CA ARG A 149 -25.43 -13.92 -9.79
C ARG A 149 -25.80 -13.18 -8.52
N ASP A 150 -27.09 -13.07 -8.20
CA ASP A 150 -27.62 -12.44 -6.99
C ASP A 150 -27.20 -13.18 -5.73
N VAL A 151 -27.22 -14.51 -5.76
CA VAL A 151 -26.77 -15.37 -4.65
C VAL A 151 -25.26 -15.25 -4.46
N LEU A 152 -24.50 -15.24 -5.56
CA LEU A 152 -23.05 -15.05 -5.51
C LEU A 152 -22.69 -13.68 -4.92
N ARG A 153 -23.32 -12.61 -5.41
CA ARG A 153 -23.13 -11.23 -4.94
C ARG A 153 -23.36 -11.13 -3.43
N ARG A 154 -24.48 -11.65 -2.93
CA ARG A 154 -24.78 -11.68 -1.49
C ARG A 154 -23.69 -12.39 -0.69
N ARG A 155 -23.24 -13.56 -1.15
CA ARG A 155 -22.20 -14.34 -0.46
C ARG A 155 -20.84 -13.63 -0.48
N LEU A 156 -20.48 -12.99 -1.59
CA LEU A 156 -19.25 -12.21 -1.70
C LEU A 156 -19.24 -11.04 -0.73
N LEU A 157 -20.33 -10.27 -0.64
CA LEU A 157 -20.45 -9.14 0.29
C LEU A 157 -20.27 -9.60 1.74
N LEU A 158 -20.92 -10.70 2.14
CA LEU A 158 -20.76 -11.27 3.48
C LEU A 158 -19.33 -11.76 3.74
N CYS A 159 -18.71 -12.44 2.77
CA CYS A 159 -17.32 -12.90 2.91
C CYS A 159 -16.33 -11.73 3.04
N LEU A 160 -16.51 -10.67 2.25
CA LEU A 160 -15.67 -9.48 2.29
C LEU A 160 -15.86 -8.71 3.60
N PHE A 161 -17.10 -8.59 4.08
CA PHE A 161 -17.39 -8.04 5.39
C PHE A 161 -16.67 -8.82 6.50
N ALA A 162 -16.74 -10.16 6.48
CA ALA A 162 -16.09 -11.03 7.47
C ALA A 162 -14.57 -10.85 7.52
N LEU A 163 -13.95 -10.70 6.34
CA LEU A 163 -12.52 -10.53 6.18
C LEU A 163 -12.09 -9.11 6.58
N GLY A 164 -12.88 -8.10 6.23
CA GLY A 164 -12.60 -6.69 6.52
C GLY A 164 -12.73 -6.35 8.00
N THR A 165 -13.70 -6.93 8.70
CA THR A 165 -13.93 -6.68 10.15
C THR A 165 -13.17 -7.63 11.06
N ASN A 166 -12.44 -8.60 10.52
CA ASN A 166 -11.80 -9.71 11.27
C ASN A 166 -12.77 -10.53 12.15
N MET A 167 -14.08 -10.43 11.95
CA MET A 167 -15.07 -11.24 12.69
C MET A 167 -15.02 -12.72 12.29
N GLY A 168 -14.64 -12.99 11.04
CA GLY A 168 -14.63 -14.34 10.48
C GLY A 168 -16.01 -14.87 10.08
N ILE A 169 -16.01 -15.85 9.16
CA ILE A 169 -17.24 -16.34 8.51
C ILE A 169 -18.23 -16.95 9.52
N ARG A 170 -17.72 -17.66 10.54
CA ARG A 170 -18.57 -18.31 11.56
C ARG A 170 -19.36 -17.30 12.39
N ALA A 171 -18.75 -16.16 12.75
CA ALA A 171 -19.42 -15.12 13.51
C ALA A 171 -20.51 -14.42 12.70
N ILE A 172 -20.30 -14.22 11.40
CA ILE A 172 -21.33 -13.68 10.49
C ILE A 172 -22.56 -14.58 10.44
N VAL A 173 -22.36 -15.88 10.24
CA VAL A 173 -23.47 -16.84 10.18
C VAL A 173 -24.24 -16.90 11.50
N ALA A 174 -23.56 -16.73 12.63
CA ALA A 174 -24.20 -16.72 13.95
C ALA A 174 -24.94 -15.41 14.26
N THR A 175 -24.60 -14.29 13.61
CA THR A 175 -25.15 -12.96 13.90
C THR A 175 -26.16 -12.47 12.87
N GLY A 176 -26.25 -13.11 11.70
CA GLY A 176 -27.06 -12.63 10.60
C GLY A 176 -28.26 -13.52 10.24
N GLU A 177 -29.44 -12.89 10.11
CA GLU A 177 -30.64 -13.49 9.48
C GLU A 177 -30.55 -13.46 7.93
N HIS A 178 -29.41 -13.84 7.37
CA HIS A 178 -29.16 -13.78 5.91
C HIS A 178 -29.41 -15.13 5.19
N GLY A 179 -29.78 -16.18 5.93
CA GLY A 179 -30.11 -17.50 5.39
C GLY A 179 -28.98 -18.15 4.59
N GLN A 180 -27.71 -17.84 4.91
CA GLN A 180 -26.54 -18.39 4.22
C GLN A 180 -25.81 -19.34 5.15
N ASP A 181 -25.51 -20.53 4.62
CA ASP A 181 -24.76 -21.55 5.32
C ASP A 181 -23.25 -21.24 5.35
N GLU A 182 -22.57 -21.60 6.45
CA GLU A 182 -21.14 -21.42 6.64
C GLU A 182 -20.34 -22.14 5.55
N ALA A 183 -20.74 -23.37 5.18
CA ALA A 183 -20.05 -24.13 4.14
C ALA A 183 -20.14 -23.42 2.77
N ALA A 184 -21.27 -22.78 2.47
CA ALA A 184 -21.45 -22.01 1.25
C ALA A 184 -20.55 -20.77 1.20
N LEU A 185 -20.44 -20.02 2.30
CA LEU A 185 -19.54 -18.86 2.38
C LEU A 185 -18.07 -19.26 2.30
N ARG A 186 -17.68 -20.36 2.97
CA ARG A 186 -16.32 -20.90 2.87
C ARG A 186 -15.97 -21.33 1.45
N ARG A 187 -16.92 -21.95 0.74
CA ARG A 187 -16.74 -22.32 -0.68
C ARG A 187 -16.52 -21.08 -1.55
N VAL A 188 -17.37 -20.06 -1.43
CA VAL A 188 -17.22 -18.81 -2.22
C VAL A 188 -15.90 -18.13 -1.92
N ARG A 189 -15.50 -18.03 -0.65
CA ARG A 189 -14.18 -17.51 -0.28
C ARG A 189 -13.05 -18.27 -0.98
N ALA A 190 -13.09 -19.59 -0.99
CA ALA A 190 -12.05 -20.42 -1.59
C ALA A 190 -12.02 -20.32 -3.12
N SER A 191 -13.17 -20.23 -3.79
CA SER A 191 -13.24 -20.22 -5.25
C SER A 191 -13.17 -18.83 -5.89
N HIS A 192 -13.53 -17.76 -5.18
CA HIS A 192 -13.64 -16.42 -5.77
C HIS A 192 -12.71 -15.39 -5.13
N ILE A 193 -12.37 -15.51 -3.85
CA ILE A 193 -11.55 -14.50 -3.15
C ILE A 193 -10.08 -14.88 -3.29
N THR A 194 -9.49 -14.48 -4.42
CA THR A 194 -8.05 -14.60 -4.68
C THR A 194 -7.36 -13.24 -4.53
N ARG A 195 -6.05 -13.25 -4.35
CA ARG A 195 -5.24 -12.01 -4.32
C ARG A 195 -5.44 -11.16 -5.57
N GLU A 196 -5.56 -11.82 -6.73
CA GLU A 196 -5.68 -11.14 -8.01
C GLU A 196 -7.07 -10.54 -8.20
N ASN A 197 -8.12 -11.28 -7.85
CA ASN A 197 -9.49 -10.76 -7.87
C ASN A 197 -9.66 -9.58 -6.91
N LEU A 198 -9.07 -9.65 -5.71
CA LEU A 198 -9.05 -8.54 -4.75
C LEU A 198 -8.36 -7.31 -5.34
N ARG A 199 -7.23 -7.48 -6.03
CA ARG A 199 -6.54 -6.35 -6.68
C ARG A 199 -7.41 -5.69 -7.74
N ARG A 200 -8.03 -6.47 -8.62
CA ARG A 200 -8.91 -5.93 -9.67
C ARG A 200 -10.13 -5.22 -9.07
N ALA A 201 -10.76 -5.82 -8.05
CA ALA A 201 -11.86 -5.19 -7.32
C ALA A 201 -11.45 -3.84 -6.69
N ILE A 202 -10.28 -3.79 -6.04
CA ILE A 202 -9.73 -2.54 -5.48
C ILE A 202 -9.50 -1.51 -6.57
N VAL A 203 -8.88 -1.90 -7.69
CA VAL A 203 -8.64 -0.99 -8.82
C VAL A 203 -9.96 -0.42 -9.34
N ARG A 204 -11.00 -1.26 -9.48
CA ARG A 204 -12.32 -0.82 -9.92
C ARG A 204 -12.93 0.20 -8.94
N VAL A 205 -12.98 -0.11 -7.64
CA VAL A 205 -13.51 0.82 -6.63
C VAL A 205 -12.74 2.14 -6.61
N VAL A 206 -11.40 2.09 -6.72
CA VAL A 206 -10.55 3.28 -6.76
C VAL A 206 -10.85 4.13 -7.99
N ASN A 207 -10.90 3.52 -9.17
CA ASN A 207 -11.17 4.24 -10.42
C ASN A 207 -12.54 4.91 -10.41
N GLU A 208 -13.58 4.20 -9.98
CA GLU A 208 -14.94 4.77 -9.86
C GLU A 208 -15.00 5.90 -8.82
N THR A 209 -14.32 5.73 -7.68
CA THR A 209 -14.23 6.79 -6.67
C THR A 209 -13.53 8.03 -7.22
N LEU A 210 -12.46 7.85 -7.99
CA LEU A 210 -11.74 8.96 -8.63
C LEU A 210 -12.59 9.63 -9.72
N ALA A 211 -13.40 8.88 -10.46
CA ALA A 211 -14.30 9.40 -11.48
C ALA A 211 -15.45 10.22 -10.87
N ALA A 212 -16.00 9.78 -9.73
CA ALA A 212 -17.09 10.47 -9.03
C ALA A 212 -16.63 11.72 -8.24
N ARG A 213 -15.33 11.86 -7.98
CA ARG A 213 -14.74 12.92 -7.14
C ARG A 213 -14.71 14.27 -7.85
N ASP A 214 -15.22 15.31 -7.21
CA ASP A 214 -15.07 16.69 -7.71
C ASP A 214 -13.64 17.21 -7.43
N ALA A 215 -12.89 17.47 -8.49
CA ALA A 215 -11.52 17.96 -8.42
C ALA A 215 -11.39 19.35 -7.77
N ARG A 216 -12.46 20.16 -7.72
CA ARG A 216 -12.43 21.48 -7.08
C ARG A 216 -12.28 21.39 -5.57
N TRP A 217 -12.95 20.41 -4.96
CA TRP A 217 -12.92 20.22 -3.51
C TRP A 217 -11.73 19.38 -3.07
N TRP A 218 -11.30 18.45 -3.92
CA TRP A 218 -10.34 17.43 -3.53
C TRP A 218 -8.99 17.50 -4.27
N GLY A 219 -8.81 18.42 -5.22
CA GLY A 219 -7.61 18.54 -6.04
C GLY A 219 -7.50 17.48 -7.15
N GLN A 220 -6.51 17.63 -8.04
CA GLN A 220 -6.23 16.63 -9.07
C GLN A 220 -5.85 15.28 -8.46
N ALA A 221 -6.34 14.20 -9.06
CA ALA A 221 -6.06 12.84 -8.59
C ALA A 221 -4.59 12.48 -8.81
N THR A 222 -3.82 12.42 -7.73
CA THR A 222 -2.48 11.78 -7.71
C THR A 222 -2.62 10.36 -7.17
N ALA A 223 -1.66 9.47 -7.47
CA ALA A 223 -1.63 8.09 -6.95
C ALA A 223 -1.68 8.00 -5.40
N THR A 224 -1.47 9.12 -4.71
CA THR A 224 -1.55 9.29 -3.25
C THR A 224 -2.95 9.65 -2.72
N ALA A 225 -3.91 10.03 -3.58
CA ALA A 225 -5.26 10.45 -3.17
C ALA A 225 -6.11 9.28 -2.61
N THR A 226 -5.81 8.05 -3.03
CA THR A 226 -6.42 6.80 -2.53
C THR A 226 -5.34 5.92 -1.92
N ALA A 227 -4.61 6.45 -0.93
CA ALA A 227 -3.64 5.68 -0.17
C ALA A 227 -4.34 4.90 0.95
N SER A 228 -4.24 3.57 0.91
CA SER A 228 -4.50 2.73 2.08
C SER A 228 -3.19 2.59 2.85
N ASP A 229 -3.19 2.98 4.13
CA ASP A 229 -2.03 3.03 5.05
C ASP A 229 -1.49 1.63 5.45
N SER A 230 -1.49 0.68 4.52
CA SER A 230 -1.10 -0.70 4.77
C SER A 230 -0.35 -1.34 3.60
N LYS A 231 -0.10 -0.60 2.52
CA LYS A 231 0.66 -1.11 1.38
C LYS A 231 2.16 -1.03 1.67
N ARG A 232 2.72 -2.17 2.08
CA ARG A 232 4.17 -2.35 2.18
C ARG A 232 4.77 -2.52 0.80
N PHE A 233 5.74 -1.68 0.45
CA PHE A 233 6.56 -1.86 -0.74
C PHE A 233 7.81 -2.66 -0.35
N GLY A 234 8.14 -3.68 -1.14
CA GLY A 234 9.44 -4.32 -1.03
C GLY A 234 10.50 -3.35 -1.53
N ALA A 235 11.41 -2.93 -0.66
CA ALA A 235 12.64 -2.26 -1.06
C ALA A 235 13.73 -3.31 -1.30
N CYS A 236 14.66 -3.05 -2.21
CA CYS A 236 15.85 -3.88 -2.37
C CYS A 236 16.66 -3.91 -1.06
N GLU A 237 17.31 -5.04 -0.77
CA GLU A 237 18.15 -5.22 0.42
C GLU A 237 19.20 -4.09 0.55
N SER A 238 19.50 -3.68 1.79
CA SER A 238 20.38 -2.56 2.16
C SER A 238 19.89 -1.15 1.84
N ASN A 239 18.65 -0.82 2.19
CA ASN A 239 18.24 0.58 2.37
C ASN A 239 18.28 0.95 3.86
N LEU A 240 18.91 2.07 4.22
CA LEU A 240 18.90 2.62 5.58
C LEU A 240 17.48 2.97 6.09
N MET A 241 16.48 2.98 5.20
CA MET A 241 15.07 3.23 5.50
C MET A 241 14.23 1.97 5.79
N THR A 242 14.81 0.75 5.72
CA THR A 242 14.07 -0.49 6.01
C THR A 242 14.28 -0.94 7.45
N GLN A 243 13.18 -1.11 8.20
CA GLN A 243 13.19 -1.81 9.49
C GLN A 243 12.85 -3.29 9.30
N PHE A 244 13.69 -4.15 9.87
CA PHE A 244 13.40 -5.58 10.04
C PHE A 244 12.24 -5.78 11.02
N HIS A 245 11.21 -6.53 10.62
CA HIS A 245 10.05 -6.81 11.46
C HIS A 245 10.01 -8.30 11.83
N ALA A 246 10.46 -8.63 13.04
CA ALA A 246 10.67 -10.01 13.55
C ALA A 246 9.46 -10.96 13.53
N ARG A 247 8.27 -10.51 13.09
CA ARG A 247 7.05 -11.32 13.01
C ARG A 247 6.88 -12.04 11.67
N TYR A 248 7.63 -11.61 10.65
CA TYR A 248 7.54 -12.13 9.29
C TYR A 248 8.97 -12.19 8.76
N GLY A 249 9.65 -13.30 8.99
CA GLY A 249 11.00 -13.51 8.46
C GLY A 249 10.93 -13.52 6.93
N ASP A 250 11.76 -12.69 6.32
CA ASP A 250 12.44 -12.87 5.04
C ASP A 250 13.50 -11.75 4.94
#